data_AF-A0A3B8Z0Y7-F1
#
_entry.id   AF-A0A3B8Z0Y7-F1
#
_cell.length_a   1.000
_cell.length_b   1.000
_cell.length_c   1.000
_cell.angle_alpha   90.00
_cell.angle_beta   90.00
_cell.angle_gamma   90.00
#
_symmetry.space_group_name_H-M   'P 1'
#
loop_
_entity.id
_entity.type
_entity.pdbx_description
1 polymer ?
#
loop_
_entity_poly.entity_id
_entity_poly.type
_entity_poly.pdbx_seq_one_letter_code
_entity_poly.pdbx_strand_id
1 'polypeptide(L)'
;MEKNAAGAFGTAAHGLVEAHLRERLGLPPETESPGPDRPGFDPELVARAGQLAIDWLDAVGFEPDPEGVEERLWSVDEHLWSAGTADAFGTANLAGLIAHSSWNRPPNEVDVAPDLRVPVLIDLKTSKSIGVAHKVQTAAYVTYLLERKRIEAPCHTCILRVAKTADDRRPTEAILIHPDEFIRYGSAFRFIRRIYNFLSQEEVLERKYWRQSKS
;
A
#
# COMPACT_ATOMS: atom_id res chain seq x y z
N MET A 1 14.67 -17.88 -13.58
CA MET A 1 13.41 -18.59 -13.27
C MET A 1 12.84 -18.26 -11.87
N GLU A 2 13.58 -17.56 -10.99
CA GLU A 2 13.14 -17.22 -9.61
C GLU A 2 12.13 -16.06 -9.48
N LYS A 3 12.01 -15.18 -10.49
CA LYS A 3 11.12 -13.99 -10.41
C LYS A 3 9.62 -14.35 -10.31
N ASN A 4 9.20 -15.51 -10.82
CA ASN A 4 7.78 -15.91 -10.85
C ASN A 4 7.28 -16.46 -9.51
N ALA A 5 8.10 -17.16 -8.74
CA ALA A 5 7.72 -17.68 -7.41
C ALA A 5 7.55 -16.55 -6.40
N ALA A 6 8.42 -15.53 -6.49
CA ALA A 6 8.37 -14.38 -5.60
C ALA A 6 7.10 -13.54 -5.74
N GLY A 7 6.60 -13.34 -6.96
CA GLY A 7 5.34 -12.64 -7.22
C GLY A 7 4.11 -13.45 -6.79
N ALA A 8 4.14 -14.78 -6.95
CA ALA A 8 3.07 -15.66 -6.53
C ALA A 8 2.85 -15.64 -5.01
N PHE A 9 3.94 -15.66 -4.22
CA PHE A 9 3.87 -15.55 -2.76
C PHE A 9 3.17 -14.27 -2.32
N GLY A 10 3.61 -13.12 -2.84
CA GLY A 10 3.06 -11.81 -2.45
C GLY A 10 1.57 -11.71 -2.77
N THR A 11 1.19 -12.15 -3.97
CA THR A 11 -0.22 -12.18 -4.41
C THR A 11 -1.08 -13.04 -3.48
N ALA A 12 -0.59 -14.23 -3.10
CA ALA A 12 -1.34 -15.12 -2.21
C ALA A 12 -1.49 -14.57 -0.79
N ALA A 13 -0.42 -13.98 -0.23
CA ALA A 13 -0.48 -13.35 1.08
C ALA A 13 -1.45 -12.15 1.11
N HIS A 14 -1.46 -11.31 0.06
CA HIS A 14 -2.44 -10.23 -0.08
C HIS A 14 -3.87 -10.80 -0.18
N GLY A 15 -4.08 -11.84 -0.99
CA GLY A 15 -5.40 -12.46 -1.15
C GLY A 15 -5.98 -13.03 0.15
N LEU A 16 -5.15 -13.56 1.05
CA LEU A 16 -5.61 -13.99 2.38
C LEU A 16 -6.11 -12.82 3.23
N VAL A 17 -5.40 -11.68 3.19
CA VAL A 17 -5.78 -10.47 3.94
C VAL A 17 -7.02 -9.82 3.33
N GLU A 18 -7.09 -9.74 2.00
CA GLU A 18 -8.27 -9.29 1.25
C GLU A 18 -9.50 -10.11 1.65
N ALA A 19 -9.40 -11.44 1.60
CA ALA A 19 -10.50 -12.33 1.95
C ALA A 19 -11.00 -12.10 3.38
N HIS A 20 -10.08 -11.97 4.35
CA HIS A 20 -10.41 -11.67 5.74
C HIS A 20 -11.14 -10.32 5.89
N LEU A 21 -10.65 -9.26 5.25
CA LEU A 21 -11.28 -7.94 5.32
C LEU A 21 -12.66 -7.92 4.67
N ARG A 22 -12.84 -8.62 3.54
CA ARG A 22 -14.14 -8.73 2.86
C ARG A 22 -15.14 -9.55 3.66
N GLU A 23 -14.71 -10.63 4.31
CA GLU A 23 -15.55 -11.41 5.23
C GLU A 23 -16.09 -10.53 6.37
N ARG A 24 -15.24 -9.68 6.96
CA ARG A 24 -15.64 -8.71 7.99
C ARG A 24 -16.68 -7.70 7.53
N LEU A 25 -16.71 -7.40 6.22
CA LEU A 25 -17.69 -6.53 5.58
C LEU A 25 -18.95 -7.28 5.11
N GLY A 26 -18.99 -8.61 5.23
CA GLY A 26 -20.05 -9.43 4.66
C GLY A 26 -20.06 -9.46 3.12
N LEU A 27 -18.92 -9.17 2.50
CA LEU A 27 -18.74 -9.16 1.04
C LEU A 27 -18.24 -10.53 0.54
N PRO A 28 -18.63 -10.97 -0.66
CA PRO A 28 -18.09 -12.19 -1.26
C PRO A 28 -16.60 -12.00 -1.60
N PRO A 29 -15.78 -13.06 -1.53
CA PRO A 29 -14.38 -13.02 -1.99
C PRO A 29 -14.31 -12.73 -3.50
N GLU A 30 -13.36 -11.89 -3.93
CA GLU A 30 -13.20 -11.49 -5.33
C GLU A 30 -12.22 -12.36 -6.13
N THR A 31 -11.21 -12.95 -5.46
CA THR A 31 -10.17 -13.75 -6.13
C THR A 31 -10.10 -15.18 -5.60
N GLU A 32 -10.01 -16.14 -6.52
CA GLU A 32 -9.50 -17.47 -6.20
C GLU A 32 -8.01 -17.35 -5.83
N SER A 33 -7.66 -17.76 -4.62
CA SER A 33 -6.26 -17.79 -4.18
C SER A 33 -5.43 -18.61 -5.19
N PRO A 34 -4.25 -18.15 -5.63
CA PRO A 34 -3.45 -18.90 -6.59
C PRO A 34 -3.16 -20.29 -6.04
N GLY A 35 -3.57 -21.31 -6.80
CA GLY A 35 -3.46 -22.71 -6.39
C GLY A 35 -2.02 -23.16 -6.09
N PRO A 36 -1.86 -24.25 -5.31
CA PRO A 36 -0.57 -24.71 -4.75
C PRO A 36 0.45 -25.19 -5.78
N ASP A 37 0.08 -25.32 -7.06
CA ASP A 37 0.87 -26.00 -8.09
C ASP A 37 2.01 -25.16 -8.69
N ARG A 38 2.39 -24.02 -8.07
CA ARG A 38 3.49 -23.18 -8.55
C ARG A 38 4.83 -23.60 -7.92
N PRO A 39 5.90 -23.86 -8.70
CA PRO A 39 7.21 -24.18 -8.15
C PRO A 39 7.75 -23.08 -7.22
N GLY A 40 8.17 -23.46 -6.01
CA GLY A 40 8.66 -22.52 -4.98
C GLY A 40 7.55 -21.80 -4.20
N PHE A 41 6.31 -22.25 -4.32
CA PHE A 41 5.19 -21.84 -3.48
C PHE A 41 5.17 -22.70 -2.21
N ASP A 42 5.25 -22.07 -1.05
CA ASP A 42 5.15 -22.70 0.27
C ASP A 42 3.82 -22.25 0.91
N PRO A 43 2.76 -23.09 0.88
CA PRO A 43 1.46 -22.76 1.44
C PRO A 43 1.50 -22.44 2.94
N GLU A 44 2.36 -23.10 3.71
CA GLU A 44 2.46 -22.87 5.16
C GLU A 44 3.05 -21.48 5.44
N LEU A 45 4.06 -21.10 4.66
CA LEU A 45 4.67 -19.78 4.78
C LEU A 45 3.73 -18.66 4.34
N VAL A 46 2.92 -18.89 3.30
CA VAL A 46 1.87 -17.95 2.87
C VAL A 46 0.80 -17.79 3.95
N ALA A 47 0.29 -18.90 4.50
CA ALA A 47 -0.69 -18.88 5.58
C ALA A 47 -0.16 -18.15 6.80
N ARG A 48 1.10 -18.41 7.19
CA ARG A 48 1.77 -17.69 8.28
C ARG A 48 1.87 -16.19 8.01
N ALA A 49 2.28 -15.79 6.80
CA ALA A 49 2.40 -14.38 6.45
C ALA A 49 1.04 -13.65 6.45
N GLY A 50 0.00 -14.29 5.91
CA GLY A 50 -1.37 -13.79 5.97
C GLY A 50 -1.86 -13.64 7.41
N GLN A 51 -1.65 -14.66 8.25
CA GLN A 51 -2.05 -14.63 9.67
C GLN A 51 -1.33 -13.52 10.44
N LEU A 52 -0.03 -13.33 10.24
CA LEU A 52 0.72 -12.24 10.87
C LEU A 52 0.18 -10.85 10.50
N ALA A 53 -0.31 -10.68 9.27
CA ALA A 53 -0.93 -9.44 8.84
C ALA A 53 -2.32 -9.24 9.47
N ILE A 54 -3.12 -10.30 9.52
CA ILE A 54 -4.46 -10.31 10.14
C ILE A 54 -4.36 -10.01 11.64
N ASP A 55 -3.48 -10.71 12.36
CA ASP A 55 -3.24 -10.50 13.80
C ASP A 55 -2.87 -9.03 14.08
N TRP A 56 -2.06 -8.44 13.20
CA TRP A 56 -1.69 -7.03 13.33
C TRP A 56 -2.89 -6.09 13.07
N LEU A 57 -3.69 -6.34 12.03
CA LEU A 57 -4.90 -5.55 11.71
C LEU A 57 -5.91 -5.58 12.86
N ASP A 58 -6.09 -6.75 13.48
CA ASP A 58 -6.98 -6.92 14.63
C ASP A 58 -6.42 -6.21 15.87
N ALA A 59 -5.10 -6.31 16.12
CA ALA A 59 -4.45 -5.65 17.26
C ALA A 59 -4.54 -4.11 17.20
N VAL A 60 -4.50 -3.51 15.99
CA VAL A 60 -4.67 -2.05 15.83
C VAL A 60 -6.14 -1.61 15.75
N GLY A 61 -7.08 -2.55 15.86
CA GLY A 61 -8.51 -2.28 15.77
C GLY A 61 -8.93 -1.70 14.41
N PHE A 62 -8.29 -2.15 13.31
CA PHE A 62 -8.61 -1.68 11.97
C PHE A 62 -10.03 -2.11 11.59
N GLU A 63 -10.81 -1.20 11.02
CA GLU A 63 -12.14 -1.42 10.45
C GLU A 63 -12.11 -0.97 8.98
N PRO A 64 -12.28 -1.89 8.02
CA PRO A 64 -12.19 -1.56 6.60
C PRO A 64 -13.36 -0.70 6.13
N ASP A 65 -13.09 0.20 5.18
CA ASP A 65 -14.12 0.86 4.39
C ASP A 65 -14.72 -0.14 3.37
N PRO A 66 -16.05 -0.18 3.17
CA PRO A 66 -16.68 -1.13 2.24
C PRO A 66 -16.16 -1.06 0.79
N GLU A 67 -15.68 0.11 0.36
CA GLU A 67 -15.13 0.34 -0.98
C GLU A 67 -13.59 0.42 -0.95
N GLY A 68 -12.97 0.30 0.23
CA GLY A 68 -11.55 0.57 0.45
C GLY A 68 -10.63 -0.65 0.39
N VAL A 69 -11.16 -1.88 0.20
CA VAL A 69 -10.36 -3.11 0.09
C VAL A 69 -10.01 -3.38 -1.37
N GLU A 70 -8.71 -3.48 -1.68
CA GLU A 70 -8.20 -3.59 -3.06
C GLU A 70 -8.78 -2.49 -3.99
N GLU A 71 -8.90 -1.26 -3.47
CA GLU A 71 -9.51 -0.14 -4.19
C GLU A 71 -8.59 0.32 -5.33
N ARG A 72 -9.13 0.34 -6.55
CA ARG A 72 -8.44 0.92 -7.71
C ARG A 72 -8.53 2.43 -7.65
N LEU A 73 -7.37 3.07 -7.56
CA LEU A 73 -7.23 4.51 -7.47
C LEU A 73 -6.46 5.07 -8.66
N TRP A 74 -6.81 6.29 -9.06
CA TRP A 74 -6.10 7.02 -10.09
C TRP A 74 -6.16 8.52 -9.83
N SER A 75 -5.11 9.20 -10.27
CA SER A 75 -5.02 10.66 -10.25
C SER A 75 -6.12 11.29 -11.10
N VAL A 76 -6.70 12.38 -10.59
CA VAL A 76 -7.57 13.25 -11.42
C VAL A 76 -6.77 14.35 -12.14
N ASP A 77 -5.54 14.62 -11.68
CA ASP A 77 -4.58 15.47 -12.40
C ASP A 77 -4.17 14.78 -13.71
N GLU A 78 -4.58 15.36 -14.84
CA GLU A 78 -4.31 14.90 -16.20
C GLU A 78 -2.82 14.94 -16.57
N HIS A 79 -1.96 15.58 -15.78
CA HIS A 79 -0.52 15.60 -16.00
C HIS A 79 0.23 14.50 -15.25
N LEU A 80 -0.43 13.79 -14.33
CA LEU A 80 0.19 12.71 -13.55
C LEU A 80 -0.04 11.31 -14.14
N TRP A 81 -1.15 11.06 -14.85
CA TRP A 81 -1.52 9.79 -15.50
C TRP A 81 -1.02 8.55 -14.75
N SER A 82 -1.41 8.42 -13.49
CA SER A 82 -0.93 7.37 -12.61
C SER A 82 -2.10 6.72 -11.90
N ALA A 83 -2.08 5.40 -11.86
CA ALA A 83 -3.10 4.55 -11.25
C ALA A 83 -2.43 3.39 -10.50
N GLY A 84 -3.15 2.82 -9.55
CA GLY A 84 -2.76 1.61 -8.84
C GLY A 84 -3.86 1.13 -7.91
N THR A 85 -3.65 -0.03 -7.31
CA THR A 85 -4.57 -0.60 -6.34
C THR A 85 -4.01 -0.40 -4.94
N ALA A 86 -4.80 0.18 -4.04
CA ALA A 86 -4.46 0.28 -2.61
C ALA A 86 -4.98 -0.97 -1.89
N ASP A 87 -4.17 -1.57 -1.01
CA ASP A 87 -4.52 -2.85 -0.38
C ASP A 87 -5.74 -2.69 0.55
N ALA A 88 -5.72 -1.72 1.47
CA ALA A 88 -6.86 -1.43 2.32
C ALA A 88 -6.91 0.02 2.80
N PHE A 89 -8.11 0.60 2.79
CA PHE A 89 -8.45 1.86 3.44
C PHE A 89 -9.58 1.64 4.47
N GLY A 90 -9.55 2.42 5.55
CA GLY A 90 -10.56 2.35 6.60
C GLY A 90 -10.20 3.23 7.79
N THR A 91 -10.62 2.82 8.98
CA THR A 91 -10.27 3.49 10.24
C THR A 91 -9.54 2.55 11.18
N ALA A 92 -8.66 3.05 12.04
CA ALA A 92 -8.03 2.24 13.10
C ALA A 92 -7.88 3.05 14.39
N ASN A 93 -7.66 2.35 15.50
CA ASN A 93 -7.33 2.97 16.77
C ASN A 93 -5.90 3.52 16.73
N LEU A 94 -5.73 4.83 16.96
CA LEU A 94 -4.42 5.47 16.86
C LEU A 94 -3.44 4.98 17.95
N ALA A 95 -3.92 4.73 19.17
CA ALA A 95 -3.08 4.18 20.23
C ALA A 95 -2.58 2.76 19.88
N GLY A 96 -3.45 1.92 19.29
CA GLY A 96 -3.10 0.62 18.75
C GLY A 96 -2.08 0.70 17.62
N LEU A 97 -2.30 1.60 16.65
CA LEU A 97 -1.33 1.86 15.59
C LEU A 97 0.06 2.23 16.15
N ILE A 98 0.12 3.08 17.17
CA ILE A 98 1.39 3.48 17.83
C ILE A 98 2.02 2.32 18.60
N ALA A 99 1.21 1.52 19.31
CA ALA A 99 1.71 0.38 20.10
C ALA A 99 2.28 -0.75 19.23
N HIS A 100 1.72 -0.94 18.03
CA HIS A 100 2.09 -2.03 17.12
C HIS A 100 2.89 -1.59 15.89
N SER A 101 3.27 -0.31 15.80
CA SER A 101 4.09 0.23 14.71
C SER A 101 5.23 1.11 15.21
N SER A 102 6.22 1.29 14.35
CA SER A 102 7.21 2.35 14.53
C SER A 102 6.81 3.58 13.72
N TRP A 103 6.98 4.77 14.28
CA TRP A 103 6.84 6.00 13.51
C TRP A 103 7.98 6.12 12.50
N ASN A 104 7.64 6.45 11.25
CA ASN A 104 8.63 6.86 10.27
C ASN A 104 9.40 8.11 10.75
N ARG A 105 8.64 9.09 11.24
CA ARG A 105 9.13 10.20 12.04
C ARG A 105 8.09 10.50 13.13
N PRO A 106 8.48 10.50 14.42
CA PRO A 106 7.52 10.80 15.47
C PRO A 106 7.03 12.26 15.35
N PRO A 107 5.74 12.52 15.62
CA PRO A 107 5.23 13.88 15.78
C PRO A 107 5.87 14.57 16.99
N ASN A 108 5.83 15.90 17.03
CA ASN A 108 6.44 16.67 18.13
C ASN A 108 5.73 16.43 19.49
N GLU A 109 4.41 16.24 19.46
CA GLU A 109 3.57 15.90 20.61
C GLU A 109 2.51 14.90 20.14
N VAL A 110 2.29 13.85 20.94
CA VAL A 110 1.32 12.79 20.65
C VAL A 110 0.54 12.54 21.93
N ASP A 111 -0.41 13.42 22.21
CA ASP A 111 -1.46 13.11 23.18
C ASP A 111 -2.58 12.41 22.44
N VAL A 112 -2.80 11.13 22.75
CA VAL A 112 -3.72 10.28 22.01
C VAL A 112 -4.74 9.73 22.97
N ALA A 113 -5.98 10.16 22.78
CA ALA A 113 -7.11 9.56 23.46
C ALA A 113 -7.14 8.05 23.15
N PRO A 114 -7.29 7.17 24.16
CA PRO A 114 -7.20 5.71 23.97
C PRO A 114 -8.18 5.12 22.96
N ASP A 115 -9.29 5.80 22.69
CA ASP A 115 -10.37 5.40 21.80
C ASP A 115 -10.39 6.17 20.47
N LEU A 116 -9.42 7.06 20.23
CA LEU A 116 -9.34 7.85 19.01
C LEU A 116 -9.20 6.95 17.78
N ARG A 117 -10.22 6.96 16.92
CA ARG A 117 -10.19 6.34 15.60
C ARG A 117 -9.77 7.35 14.54
N VAL A 118 -8.82 6.97 13.69
CA VAL A 118 -8.31 7.82 12.60
C VAL A 118 -8.46 7.14 11.25
N PRO A 119 -8.68 7.88 10.15
CA PRO A 119 -8.55 7.34 8.82
C PRO A 119 -7.12 6.85 8.58
N VAL A 120 -7.00 5.64 8.04
CA VAL A 120 -5.70 5.03 7.73
C VAL A 120 -5.76 4.24 6.43
N LEU A 121 -4.73 4.38 5.61
CA LEU A 121 -4.46 3.49 4.49
C LEU A 121 -3.36 2.49 4.88
N ILE A 122 -3.63 1.20 4.71
CA ILE A 122 -2.71 0.10 4.96
C ILE A 122 -2.15 -0.38 3.62
N ASP A 123 -0.84 -0.55 3.56
CA ASP A 123 -0.10 -1.04 2.39
C ASP A 123 0.77 -2.23 2.82
N LEU A 124 0.35 -3.42 2.44
CA LEU A 124 0.98 -4.68 2.74
C LEU A 124 2.19 -4.92 1.82
N LYS A 125 3.27 -5.45 2.40
CA LYS A 125 4.50 -5.80 1.68
C LYS A 125 5.03 -7.15 2.13
N THR A 126 5.54 -7.89 1.15
CA THR A 126 6.32 -9.13 1.37
C THR A 126 7.79 -8.97 0.96
N SER A 127 8.26 -7.72 0.84
CA SER A 127 9.64 -7.37 0.52
C SER A 127 10.59 -7.66 1.69
N LYS A 128 11.91 -7.64 1.43
CA LYS A 128 12.94 -7.80 2.48
C LYS A 128 12.96 -6.65 3.50
N SER A 129 12.55 -5.46 3.08
CA SER A 129 12.55 -4.25 3.91
C SER A 129 11.54 -3.23 3.38
N ILE A 130 11.15 -2.29 4.25
CA ILE A 130 10.36 -1.12 3.86
C ILE A 130 11.31 -0.02 3.34
N GLY A 131 11.11 0.40 2.09
CA GLY A 131 11.93 1.42 1.44
C GLY A 131 11.17 2.72 1.18
N VAL A 132 11.88 3.74 0.66
CA VAL A 132 11.30 5.04 0.29
C VAL A 132 10.21 4.88 -0.78
N ALA A 133 10.36 3.94 -1.72
CA ALA A 133 9.38 3.69 -2.77
C ALA A 133 7.98 3.34 -2.22
N HIS A 134 7.89 2.58 -1.12
CA HIS A 134 6.61 2.23 -0.50
C HIS A 134 5.95 3.46 0.16
N LYS A 135 6.76 4.37 0.72
CA LYS A 135 6.27 5.64 1.28
C LYS A 135 5.73 6.57 0.20
N VAL A 136 6.40 6.61 -0.96
CA VAL A 136 5.93 7.35 -2.13
C VAL A 136 4.66 6.73 -2.71
N GLN A 137 4.56 5.40 -2.76
CA GLN A 137 3.37 4.66 -3.20
C GLN A 137 2.15 5.01 -2.33
N THR A 138 2.26 4.88 -1.01
CA THR A 138 1.16 5.21 -0.09
C THR A 138 0.76 6.68 -0.13
N ALA A 139 1.73 7.60 -0.26
CA ALA A 139 1.44 9.01 -0.46
C ALA A 139 0.66 9.29 -1.76
N ALA A 140 0.93 8.53 -2.83
CA ALA A 140 0.16 8.63 -4.08
C ALA A 140 -1.28 8.17 -3.88
N TYR A 141 -1.52 7.05 -3.19
CA TYR A 141 -2.88 6.57 -2.92
C TYR A 141 -3.68 7.52 -2.04
N VAL A 142 -3.10 8.06 -0.97
CA VAL A 142 -3.76 9.10 -0.15
C VAL A 142 -4.10 10.32 -1.00
N THR A 143 -3.19 10.73 -1.88
CA THR A 143 -3.43 11.84 -2.82
C THR A 143 -4.64 11.55 -3.72
N TYR A 144 -4.76 10.34 -4.25
CA TYR A 144 -5.89 9.97 -5.11
C TYR A 144 -7.21 9.90 -4.35
N LEU A 145 -7.21 9.38 -3.12
CA LEU A 145 -8.40 9.35 -2.26
C LEU A 145 -8.91 10.78 -1.98
N LEU A 146 -7.99 11.72 -1.67
CA LEU A 146 -8.32 13.13 -1.46
C LEU A 146 -8.84 13.80 -2.74
N GLU A 147 -8.15 13.62 -3.86
CA GLU A 147 -8.53 14.18 -5.17
C GLU A 147 -9.93 13.74 -5.62
N ARG A 148 -10.29 12.50 -5.28
CA ARG A 148 -11.60 11.91 -5.60
C ARG A 148 -12.66 12.17 -4.54
N LYS A 149 -12.32 12.91 -3.46
CA LYS A 149 -13.20 13.19 -2.33
C LYS A 149 -13.74 11.92 -1.64
N ARG A 150 -12.98 10.83 -1.67
CA ARG A 150 -13.27 9.60 -0.91
C ARG A 150 -12.99 9.79 0.57
N ILE A 151 -12.06 10.69 0.91
CA ILE A 151 -11.69 11.04 2.28
C ILE A 151 -11.50 12.55 2.42
N GLU A 152 -11.60 13.03 3.66
CA GLU A 152 -11.09 14.35 4.06
C GLU A 152 -9.76 14.18 4.80
N ALA A 153 -8.87 15.17 4.71
CA ALA A 153 -7.64 15.18 5.50
C ALA A 153 -7.96 15.43 6.98
N PRO A 154 -7.20 14.85 7.94
CA PRO A 154 -5.96 14.07 7.76
C PRO A 154 -6.18 12.55 7.65
N CYS A 155 -5.28 11.86 6.94
CA CYS A 155 -5.26 10.40 6.82
C CYS A 155 -3.85 9.89 7.11
N HIS A 156 -3.72 8.89 7.99
CA HIS A 156 -2.46 8.22 8.25
C HIS A 156 -2.18 7.17 7.17
N THR A 157 -0.93 6.76 6.99
CA THR A 157 -0.64 5.49 6.29
C THR A 157 0.17 4.58 7.17
N CYS A 158 -0.07 3.28 7.05
CA CYS A 158 0.78 2.27 7.62
C CYS A 158 1.29 1.35 6.52
N ILE A 159 2.61 1.17 6.46
CA ILE A 159 3.23 0.15 5.61
C ILE A 159 3.50 -1.05 6.48
N LEU A 160 2.77 -2.13 6.24
CA LEU A 160 2.87 -3.39 6.97
C LEU A 160 3.71 -4.37 6.16
N ARG A 161 4.87 -4.75 6.67
CA ARG A 161 5.71 -5.78 6.07
C ARG A 161 5.58 -7.07 6.84
N VAL A 162 5.29 -8.16 6.14
CA VAL A 162 5.34 -9.52 6.66
C VAL A 162 6.48 -10.31 6.03
N ALA A 163 7.08 -11.19 6.82
CA ALA A 163 8.20 -12.00 6.40
C ALA A 163 7.82 -12.99 5.29
N LYS A 164 8.72 -13.12 4.32
CA LYS A 164 8.63 -14.04 3.20
C LYS A 164 9.52 -15.29 3.35
N THR A 165 10.16 -15.43 4.51
CA THR A 165 11.03 -16.55 4.84
C THR A 165 10.86 -16.88 6.32
N ALA A 166 10.97 -18.16 6.69
CA ALA A 166 10.80 -18.58 8.07
C ALA A 166 11.83 -17.96 9.03
N ASP A 167 13.06 -17.76 8.54
CA ASP A 167 14.22 -17.28 9.30
C ASP A 167 14.31 -15.74 9.41
N ASP A 168 13.30 -15.01 8.93
CA ASP A 168 13.30 -13.55 9.07
C ASP A 168 13.19 -13.18 10.56
N ARG A 169 14.20 -12.48 11.08
CA ARG A 169 14.25 -12.03 12.48
C ARG A 169 13.16 -11.03 12.84
N ARG A 170 12.54 -10.41 11.83
CA ARG A 170 11.42 -9.48 11.99
C ARG A 170 10.22 -10.05 11.25
N PRO A 171 9.45 -10.98 11.85
CA PRO A 171 8.32 -11.62 11.17
C PRO A 171 7.28 -10.60 10.70
N THR A 172 7.12 -9.51 11.45
CA THR A 172 6.27 -8.36 11.13
C THR A 172 7.05 -7.07 11.39
N GLU A 173 6.91 -6.09 10.51
CA GLU A 173 7.45 -4.74 10.66
C GLU A 173 6.42 -3.74 10.13
N ALA A 174 5.90 -2.87 11.00
CA ALA A 174 4.93 -1.85 10.63
C ALA A 174 5.53 -0.45 10.79
N ILE A 175 5.39 0.38 9.75
CA ILE A 175 5.82 1.78 9.77
C ILE A 175 4.61 2.68 9.58
N LEU A 176 4.32 3.46 10.60
CA LEU A 176 3.27 4.47 10.62
C LEU A 176 3.82 5.80 10.10
N ILE A 177 3.11 6.41 9.16
CA ILE A 177 3.45 7.70 8.54
C ILE A 177 2.38 8.71 8.96
N HIS A 178 2.85 9.78 9.60
CA HIS A 178 1.97 10.85 10.05
C HIS A 178 1.48 11.69 8.87
N PRO A 179 0.23 12.19 8.88
CA PRO A 179 -0.34 13.06 7.85
C PRO A 179 0.58 14.20 7.39
N ASP A 180 1.28 14.84 8.32
CA ASP A 180 2.20 15.96 8.02
C ASP A 180 3.37 15.55 7.11
N GLU A 181 3.75 14.27 7.11
CA GLU A 181 4.82 13.77 6.25
C GLU A 181 4.39 13.66 4.78
N PHE A 182 3.08 13.60 4.49
CA PHE A 182 2.59 13.51 3.11
C PHE A 182 2.92 14.74 2.28
N ILE A 183 3.08 15.91 2.89
CA ILE A 183 3.51 17.10 2.13
C ILE A 183 4.88 16.82 1.47
N ARG A 184 5.78 16.14 2.18
CA ARG A 184 7.11 15.79 1.67
C ARG A 184 7.05 14.69 0.61
N TYR A 185 6.35 13.60 0.90
CA TYR A 185 6.27 12.44 -0.01
C TYR A 185 5.38 12.70 -1.22
N GLY A 186 4.24 13.37 -1.04
CA GLY A 186 3.31 13.75 -2.11
C GLY A 186 3.94 14.77 -3.06
N SER A 187 4.69 15.76 -2.56
CA SER A 187 5.43 16.67 -3.43
C SER A 187 6.51 15.95 -4.23
N ALA A 188 7.26 15.03 -3.59
CA ALA A 188 8.24 14.20 -4.28
C ALA A 188 7.60 13.28 -5.33
N PHE A 189 6.47 12.65 -5.00
CA PHE A 189 5.69 11.83 -5.93
C PHE A 189 5.28 12.62 -7.18
N ARG A 190 4.61 13.76 -6.99
CA ARG A 190 4.15 14.62 -8.09
C ARG A 190 5.31 15.12 -8.95
N PHE A 191 6.41 15.51 -8.32
CA PHE A 191 7.62 15.95 -9.02
C PHE A 191 8.24 14.83 -9.87
N ILE A 192 8.48 13.65 -9.27
CA ILE A 192 9.05 12.49 -9.96
C ILE A 192 8.15 12.05 -11.12
N ARG A 193 6.83 11.99 -10.91
CA ARG A 193 5.90 11.58 -11.97
C ARG A 193 5.80 12.57 -13.10
N ARG A 194 5.80 13.88 -12.82
CA ARG A 194 5.85 14.91 -13.87
C ARG A 194 7.11 14.80 -14.71
N ILE A 195 8.28 14.58 -14.09
CA ILE A 195 9.53 14.35 -14.83
C ILE A 195 9.44 13.08 -15.68
N TYR A 196 9.00 11.97 -15.11
CA TYR A 196 8.90 10.72 -15.85
C TYR A 196 7.94 10.84 -17.04
N ASN A 197 6.79 11.48 -16.84
CA ASN A 197 5.83 11.72 -17.91
C ASN A 197 6.41 12.65 -18.99
N PHE A 198 7.10 13.72 -18.60
CA PHE A 198 7.83 14.59 -19.53
C PHE A 198 8.84 13.81 -20.38
N LEU A 199 9.72 13.02 -19.74
CA LEU A 199 10.71 12.20 -20.44
C LEU A 199 10.07 11.15 -21.37
N SER A 200 8.98 10.52 -20.92
CA SER A 200 8.24 9.57 -21.75
C SER A 200 7.57 10.23 -22.97
N GLN A 201 7.17 11.50 -22.84
CA GLN A 201 6.65 12.29 -23.94
C GLN A 201 7.77 12.78 -24.86
N GLU A 202 8.95 13.10 -24.33
CA GLU A 202 10.13 13.49 -25.13
C GLU A 202 10.55 12.39 -26.09
N GLU A 203 10.62 11.12 -25.66
CA GLU A 203 10.91 9.99 -26.57
C GLU A 203 9.86 9.81 -27.68
N VAL A 204 8.61 10.16 -27.39
CA VAL A 204 7.51 10.10 -28.37
C VAL A 204 7.60 11.29 -29.33
N LEU A 205 7.93 12.47 -28.83
CA LEU A 205 8.11 13.69 -29.62
C LEU A 205 9.35 13.58 -30.52
N GLU A 206 10.50 13.13 -30.01
CA GLU A 206 11.71 12.88 -30.80
C GLU A 206 11.44 11.90 -31.93
N ARG A 207 10.76 10.77 -31.66
CA ARG A 207 10.36 9.81 -32.70
C ARG A 207 9.43 10.43 -33.74
N LYS A 208 8.52 11.31 -33.32
CA LYS A 208 7.58 12.00 -34.22
C LYS A 208 8.31 13.00 -35.11
N TYR A 209 9.19 13.85 -34.55
CA TYR A 209 9.92 14.86 -35.30
C TYR A 209 11.05 14.27 -36.16
N TRP A 210 11.73 13.21 -35.71
CA TRP A 210 12.71 12.48 -36.52
C TRP A 210 12.11 11.84 -37.76
N ARG A 211 10.85 11.36 -37.68
CA ARG A 211 10.12 10.84 -38.84
C ARG A 211 9.73 11.97 -39.80
N GLN A 212 9.34 13.13 -39.29
CA GLN A 212 9.02 14.31 -40.10
C GLN A 212 10.25 14.96 -40.73
N SER A 213 11.43 14.86 -40.13
CA SER A 213 12.68 15.38 -40.70
C SER A 213 13.30 14.48 -41.76
N LYS A 214 12.71 13.29 -42.02
CA LYS A 214 13.14 12.32 -43.04
C LYS A 214 12.19 12.22 -44.23
N SER A 215 11.07 12.94 -44.19
CA SER A 215 10.11 13.14 -45.29
C SER A 215 10.33 14.51 -45.92
#